data_AF-A0A850M450-F1
#
_entry.id   AF-A0A850M450-F1
#
_cell.length_a   1.000
_cell.length_b   1.000
_cell.length_c   1.000
_cell.angle_alpha   90.00
_cell.angle_beta   90.00
_cell.angle_gamma   90.00
#
_symmetry.space_group_name_H-M   'P 1'
#
loop_
_entity.id
_entity.type
_entity.pdbx_description
1 polymer ?
#
loop_
_entity_poly.entity_id
_entity_poly.type
_entity_poly.pdbx_seq_one_letter_code
_entity_poly.pdbx_strand_id
1 'polypeptide(L)'
;MNEKSLKRLKRFKKYDIIKVEYRCEDCGNIIYRTLEKNETEHLIRNKEDFEPILCPICEEEKMIIYGIITEKEFYKNYPDFMSGG
;
A
#
# COMPACT_ATOMS: atom_id res chain seq x y z
N MET A 1 -2.71 7.51 9.26
CA MET A 1 -1.94 6.24 9.23
C MET A 1 -1.52 5.82 10.64
N ASN A 2 -1.60 4.53 10.98
CA ASN A 2 -1.23 4.02 12.32
C ASN A 2 0.29 3.80 12.47
N GLU A 3 0.80 3.83 13.71
CA GLU A 3 2.24 3.68 14.01
C GLU A 3 2.87 2.39 13.46
N LYS A 4 2.13 1.28 13.46
CA LYS A 4 2.60 0.00 12.93
C LYS A 4 2.90 0.09 11.43
N SER A 5 2.03 0.75 10.67
CA SER A 5 2.19 0.95 9.23
C SER A 5 3.33 1.91 8.93
N LEU A 6 3.48 2.98 9.71
CA LEU A 6 4.61 3.91 9.60
C LEU A 6 5.96 3.22 9.85
N LYS A 7 6.05 2.36 10.88
CA LYS A 7 7.25 1.56 11.14
C LYS A 7 7.59 0.62 9.99
N ARG A 8 6.57 0.04 9.34
CA ARG A 8 6.76 -0.79 8.14
C ARG A 8 7.27 0.06 6.98
N LEU A 9 6.61 1.17 6.62
CA LEU A 9 7.07 2.07 5.55
C LEU A 9 8.52 2.51 5.72
N LYS A 10 8.93 2.87 6.94
CA LYS A 10 10.33 3.26 7.23
C LYS A 10 11.36 2.18 6.90
N ARG A 11 11.01 0.89 6.96
CA ARG A 11 11.91 -0.22 6.56
C ARG A 11 12.05 -0.33 5.04
N PHE A 12 11.04 0.14 4.32
CA PHE A 12 10.94 0.06 2.88
C PHE A 12 11.37 1.34 2.15
N LYS A 13 11.69 2.42 2.89
CA LYS A 13 12.17 3.72 2.34
C LYS A 13 13.39 3.64 1.40
N LYS A 14 14.12 2.51 1.43
CA LYS A 14 15.32 2.27 0.62
C LYS A 14 15.02 1.77 -0.80
N TYR A 15 13.77 1.35 -1.04
CA TYR A 15 13.34 0.85 -2.35
C TYR A 15 12.75 1.99 -3.18
N ASP A 16 13.01 1.98 -4.48
CA ASP A 16 12.49 2.98 -5.41
C ASP A 16 10.97 2.90 -5.57
N ILE A 17 10.43 1.69 -5.59
CA ILE A 17 8.99 1.43 -5.74
C ILE A 17 8.55 0.35 -4.76
N ILE A 18 7.46 0.63 -4.06
CA ILE A 18 6.77 -0.32 -3.18
C ILE A 18 5.29 -0.40 -3.50
N LYS A 19 4.68 -1.53 -3.16
CA LYS A 19 3.23 -1.73 -3.21
C LYS A 19 2.72 -1.83 -1.78
N VAL A 20 1.78 -0.95 -1.44
CA VAL A 20 1.06 -0.99 -0.18
C VAL A 20 -0.22 -1.79 -0.38
N GLU A 21 -0.38 -2.85 0.39
CA GLU A 21 -1.55 -3.72 0.36
C GLU A 21 -2.60 -3.18 1.34
N TYR A 22 -3.76 -2.85 0.79
CA TYR A 22 -4.94 -2.44 1.52
C TYR A 22 -5.92 -3.59 1.54
N ARG A 23 -6.52 -3.84 2.70
CA ARG A 23 -7.56 -4.85 2.87
C ARG A 23 -8.78 -4.23 3.53
N CYS A 24 -9.97 -4.50 2.98
CA CYS A 24 -11.23 -4.18 3.62
C CYS A 24 -11.50 -5.21 4.73
N GLU A 25 -11.92 -4.76 5.91
CA GLU A 25 -12.18 -5.67 7.04
C GLU A 25 -13.52 -6.38 6.88
N ASP A 26 -14.51 -5.73 6.26
CA ASP A 26 -15.83 -6.29 5.99
C ASP A 26 -15.85 -7.33 4.85
N CYS A 27 -15.63 -6.92 3.59
CA CYS A 27 -15.71 -7.83 2.45
C CYS A 27 -14.41 -8.59 2.15
N GLY A 28 -13.30 -8.24 2.81
CA GLY A 28 -12.00 -8.86 2.56
C GLY A 28 -11.32 -8.45 1.24
N ASN A 29 -11.89 -7.53 0.47
CA ASN A 29 -11.31 -7.04 -0.79
C ASN A 29 -9.90 -6.49 -0.59
N ILE A 30 -9.02 -6.71 -1.56
CA ILE A 30 -7.61 -6.31 -1.51
C ILE A 30 -7.29 -5.38 -2.66
N ILE A 31 -6.62 -4.26 -2.36
CA ILE A 31 -6.13 -3.30 -3.35
C ILE A 31 -4.66 -3.03 -3.10
N TYR A 32 -3.89 -2.89 -4.18
CA TYR A 32 -2.48 -2.52 -4.12
C TYR A 32 -2.29 -1.09 -4.62
N ARG A 33 -1.76 -0.20 -3.78
CA ARG A 33 -1.33 1.14 -4.20
C ARG A 33 0.17 1.13 -4.41
N THR A 34 0.61 1.61 -5.57
CA THR A 34 2.03 1.86 -5.83
C THR A 34 2.42 3.16 -5.14
N LEU A 35 3.55 3.14 -4.42
CA LEU A 35 4.19 4.35 -3.93
C LEU A 35 5.63 4.39 -4.44
N GLU A 36 5.99 5.51 -5.03
CA GLU A 36 7.37 5.80 -5.35
C GLU A 36 8.15 6.21 -4.09
N LYS A 37 9.47 6.19 -4.17
CA LYS A 37 10.35 6.58 -3.06
C LYS A 37 10.04 8.00 -2.54
N ASN A 38 9.82 8.95 -3.44
CA ASN A 38 9.51 10.33 -3.07
C ASN A 38 8.20 10.42 -2.29
N GLU A 39 7.14 9.75 -2.75
CA GLU A 39 5.87 9.66 -2.04
C GLU A 39 6.02 8.95 -0.69
N THR A 40 6.79 7.86 -0.66
CA THR A 40 7.08 7.10 0.55
C THR A 40 7.79 7.97 1.59
N GLU A 41 8.81 8.73 1.17
CA GLU A 41 9.51 9.67 2.04
C GLU A 41 8.60 10.81 2.50
N HIS A 42 7.75 11.33 1.61
CA HIS A 42 6.77 12.35 1.93
C HIS A 42 5.81 11.87 3.03
N LEU A 43 5.22 10.68 2.87
CA LEU A 43 4.29 10.08 3.83
C LEU A 43 4.97 9.73 5.17
N ILE A 44 6.26 9.40 5.16
CA ILE A 44 7.04 9.17 6.39
C ILE A 44 7.25 10.47 7.17
N ARG A 45 7.48 11.59 6.48
CA ARG A 45 7.67 12.92 7.08
C ARG A 45 6.33 13.52 7.50
N ASN A 46 5.31 13.42 6.64
CA ASN A 46 3.98 13.97 6.79
C ASN A 46 2.95 12.83 6.88
N LYS A 47 2.90 12.16 8.03
CA LYS A 47 1.98 11.02 8.28
C LYS A 47 0.49 11.33 8.09
N GLU A 48 0.14 12.62 8.09
CA GLU A 48 -1.21 13.16 7.95
C GLU A 48 -1.66 13.25 6.49
N ASP A 49 -0.70 13.30 5.55
CA ASP A 49 -0.93 13.31 4.10
C ASP A 49 -1.36 11.93 3.57
N PHE A 50 -1.41 10.93 4.45
CA PHE A 50 -1.87 9.60 4.09
C PHE A 50 -3.39 9.59 3.91
N GLU A 51 -3.82 9.62 2.65
CA GLU A 51 -5.22 9.49 2.27
C GLU A 51 -5.72 8.04 2.51
N PRO A 52 -6.81 7.87 3.30
CA PRO A 52 -7.45 6.57 3.44
C PRO A 52 -8.14 6.16 2.14
N ILE A 53 -7.98 4.90 1.75
CA ILE A 53 -8.66 4.33 0.59
C ILE A 53 -10.01 3.78 1.04
N LEU A 54 -11.08 4.12 0.33
CA LEU A 54 -12.40 3.50 0.54
C LEU A 54 -12.47 2.17 -0.22
N CYS A 55 -13.11 1.19 0.38
CA CYS A 55 -13.35 -0.08 -0.31
C CYS A 55 -14.33 0.15 -1.47
N PRO A 56 -13.97 -0.15 -2.73
CA PRO A 56 -14.86 0.06 -3.88
C PRO A 56 -16.03 -0.93 -3.93
N ILE A 57 -16.05 -1.94 -3.05
CA ILE A 57 -17.14 -2.92 -2.96
C ILE A 57 -18.14 -2.51 -1.89
N CYS A 58 -17.66 -2.15 -0.70
CA CYS A 58 -18.52 -1.74 0.40
C CYS A 58 -18.89 -0.26 0.34
N GLU A 59 -18.08 0.58 -0.31
CA GLU A 59 -18.17 2.06 -0.46
C GLU A 59 -18.29 2.87 0.85
N GLU A 60 -18.48 2.22 1.99
CA GLU A 60 -18.67 2.82 3.31
C GLU A 60 -17.44 2.63 4.21
N GLU A 61 -16.65 1.58 3.98
CA GLU A 61 -15.56 1.18 4.88
C GLU A 61 -14.17 1.59 4.38
N LYS A 62 -13.38 2.19 5.27
CA LYS A 62 -11.97 2.54 5.00
C LYS A 62 -11.12 1.28 5.02
N MET A 63 -10.42 1.03 3.93
CA MET A 63 -9.48 -0.07 3.86
C MET A 63 -8.27 0.20 4.77
N ILE A 64 -7.81 -0.84 5.45
CA ILE A 64 -6.65 -0.78 6.32
C ILE A 64 -5.39 -1.24 5.59
N ILE A 65 -4.24 -0.65 5.92
CA ILE A 65 -2.95 -1.13 5.43
C ILE A 65 -2.65 -2.48 6.07
N TYR A 66 -2.72 -3.54 5.28
CA TYR A 66 -2.42 -4.90 5.72
C TYR A 66 -0.94 -5.23 5.58
N GLY A 67 -0.33 -4.82 4.46
CA GLY A 67 1.03 -5.22 4.07
C GLY A 67 1.77 -4.16 3.26
N ILE A 68 3.09 -4.34 3.16
CA ILE A 68 3.95 -3.57 2.24
C ILE A 68 4.90 -4.57 1.63
N ILE A 69 4.98 -4.56 0.31
CA ILE A 69 5.81 -5.47 -0.48
C ILE A 69 6.62 -4.66 -1.49
N THR A 70 7.83 -5.12 -1.81
CA THR A 70 8.62 -4.50 -2.86
C THR A 70 8.00 -4.79 -4.22
N GLU A 71 8.20 -3.92 -5.21
CA GLU A 71 7.72 -4.18 -6.57
C GLU A 71 8.21 -5.54 -7.11
N LYS A 72 9.50 -5.85 -6.90
CA LYS A 72 10.09 -7.12 -7.32
C LYS A 72 9.41 -8.34 -6.69
N GLU A 73 9.11 -8.28 -5.39
CA GLU A 73 8.39 -9.37 -4.72
C GLU A 73 6.92 -9.43 -5.13
N PHE A 74 6.29 -8.28 -5.38
CA PHE A 74 4.92 -8.22 -5.85
C PHE A 74 4.76 -8.97 -7.18
N TYR A 75 5.59 -8.67 -8.18
CA TYR A 75 5.51 -9.35 -9.47
C TYR A 75 5.97 -10.81 -9.43
N LYS A 76 6.79 -11.18 -8.45
CA LYS A 76 7.13 -12.59 -8.20
C LYS A 76 5.92 -13.38 -7.69
N ASN A 77 5.10 -12.75 -6.84
CA ASN A 77 3.91 -13.38 -6.27
C ASN A 77 2.68 -13.27 -7.18
N TYR A 78 2.62 -12.22 -8.00
CA TYR A 78 1.53 -11.91 -8.92
C TYR A 78 2.06 -11.64 -10.33
N PRO A 79 2.57 -12.69 -11.03
CA PRO A 79 3.15 -12.53 -12.36
C PRO A 79 2.14 -12.02 -13.40
N ASP A 80 0.85 -12.34 -13.24
CA ASP A 80 -0.22 -11.89 -14.14
C ASP A 80 -0.42 -10.36 -14.14
N PHE A 81 0.00 -9.67 -13.06
CA PHE A 81 -0.02 -8.20 -13.03
C PHE A 81 1.00 -7.53 -13.97
N MET A 82 1.99 -8.27 -14.49
CA MET A 82 2.91 -7.76 -15.52
C MET A 82 2.33 -7.82 -16.94
N SER A 83 1.17 -8.44 -17.15
CA SER A 83 0.59 -8.65 -18.50
C SER A 83 -0.47 -7.62 -18.91
N GLY A 84 -0.64 -6.54 -18.14
CA GLY A 84 -1.46 -5.39 -18.55
C GLY A 84 -0.62 -4.39 -19.35
N GLY A 85 -0.55 -4.60 -20.66
CA GLY A 85 0.03 -3.66 -21.63
C GLY A 85 -0.85 -2.44 -21.89
#